data_AF-A0A963EXZ3-F1
#
_entry.id   AF-A0A963EXZ3-F1
#
_cell.length_a   1.000
_cell.length_b   1.000
_cell.length_c   1.000
_cell.angle_alpha   90.00
_cell.angle_beta   90.00
_cell.angle_gamma   90.00
#
_symmetry.space_group_name_H-M   'P 1'
#
loop_
_entity.id
_entity.type
_entity.pdbx_description
1 polymer ?
#
loop_
_entity_poly.entity_id
_entity_poly.type
_entity_poly.pdbx_seq_one_letter_code
_entity_poly.pdbx_strand_id
1 'polypeptide(L)'
;MAKADFETPELQEFVDVPEIAEGTMAHLSPFVAKADHNSDLNFPGELVDDWHEKALAKLDDLRSRYRSLQVFLDSCVKCGSCTDKCHYFLGTKDPKNMPVGRQDLLRKVYRRYFTFAGKYFPKLVGAEDLTRETLDEWYSYYHQCSQCRRCSVF
;
A
#
# COMPACT_ATOMS: atom_id res chain seq x y z
N MET A 1 -18.77 15.74 20.70
CA MET A 1 -17.48 15.09 20.36
C MET A 1 -16.47 15.57 21.39
N ALA A 2 -15.84 14.68 22.14
CA ALA A 2 -14.83 15.07 23.11
C ALA A 2 -13.71 15.84 22.38
N LYS A 3 -13.35 17.03 22.88
CA LYS A 3 -12.13 17.71 22.45
C LYS A 3 -10.98 16.86 22.97
N ALA A 4 -10.45 15.99 22.11
CA ALA A 4 -9.15 15.42 22.38
C ALA A 4 -8.13 16.55 22.21
N ASP A 5 -7.36 16.81 23.25
CA ASP A 5 -6.24 17.76 23.19
C ASP A 5 -5.10 17.06 22.46
N PHE A 6 -4.81 17.54 21.25
CA PHE A 6 -3.69 17.07 20.45
C PHE A 6 -2.64 18.16 20.39
N GLU A 7 -1.38 17.79 20.61
CA GLU A 7 -0.25 18.65 20.30
C GLU A 7 -0.20 18.84 18.78
N THR A 8 -0.52 20.05 18.32
CA THR A 8 -0.53 20.38 16.90
C THR A 8 0.83 20.98 16.55
N PRO A 9 1.68 20.29 15.78
CA PRO A 9 2.97 20.84 15.41
C PRO A 9 2.80 22.05 14.48
N GLU A 10 3.67 23.05 14.64
CA GLU A 10 3.73 24.18 13.70
C GLU A 10 4.27 23.69 12.35
N LEU A 11 3.64 24.14 11.25
CA LEU A 11 4.09 23.81 9.90
C LEU A 11 5.35 24.60 9.58
N GLN A 12 6.48 23.90 9.50
CA GLN A 12 7.75 24.45 9.05
C GLN A 12 7.87 24.45 7.53
N GLU A 13 8.78 25.26 6.98
CA GLU A 13 9.09 25.29 5.55
C GLU A 13 9.57 23.92 5.04
N PHE A 14 10.36 23.22 5.87
CA PHE A 14 10.80 21.86 5.64
C PHE A 14 10.14 20.94 6.66
N VAL A 15 9.56 19.85 6.19
CA VAL A 15 8.94 18.86 7.06
C VAL A 15 9.96 17.79 7.40
N ASP A 16 10.27 17.66 8.69
CA ASP A 16 11.14 16.59 9.16
C ASP A 16 10.47 15.23 9.01
N VAL A 17 11.25 14.25 8.59
CA VAL A 17 10.81 12.85 8.54
C VAL A 17 10.77 12.33 9.98
N PRO A 18 9.60 11.91 10.49
CA PRO A 18 9.52 11.41 11.86
C PRO A 18 10.21 10.06 12.00
N GLU A 19 10.66 9.75 13.22
CA GLU A 19 11.06 8.39 13.60
C GLU A 19 9.91 7.41 13.39
N ILE A 20 10.25 6.22 12.91
CA ILE A 20 9.29 5.18 12.55
C ILE A 20 8.71 4.55 13.82
N ALA A 21 7.38 4.43 13.87
CA ALA A 21 6.66 3.67 14.86
C ALA A 21 5.89 2.52 14.17
N GLU A 22 6.48 1.33 14.18
CA GLU A 22 5.89 0.16 13.54
C GLU A 22 4.59 -0.27 14.22
N GLY A 23 3.56 -0.57 13.41
CA GLY A 23 2.31 -1.14 13.90
C GLY A 23 1.33 -0.13 14.51
N THR A 24 1.64 1.18 14.52
CA THR A 24 0.74 2.21 15.05
C THR A 24 -0.65 2.13 14.44
N MET A 25 -0.78 1.79 13.15
CA MET A 25 -2.06 1.71 12.45
C MET A 25 -2.49 0.28 12.10
N ALA A 26 -1.80 -0.74 12.61
CA ALA A 26 -2.08 -2.14 12.27
C ALA A 26 -3.44 -2.64 12.81
N HIS A 27 -3.95 -2.00 13.87
CA HIS A 27 -5.23 -2.35 14.50
C HIS A 27 -6.44 -1.73 13.78
N LEU A 28 -6.23 -0.86 12.79
CA LEU A 28 -7.30 -0.17 12.09
C LEU A 28 -7.69 -0.92 10.82
N SER A 29 -9.00 -1.04 10.61
CA SER A 29 -9.61 -1.61 9.41
C SER A 29 -10.69 -0.66 8.89
N PRO A 30 -10.90 -0.59 7.56
CA PRO A 30 -12.03 0.15 7.01
C PRO A 30 -13.36 -0.46 7.44
N PHE A 31 -14.42 0.35 7.45
CA PHE A 31 -15.78 -0.17 7.58
C PHE A 31 -16.15 -0.96 6.33
N VAL A 32 -16.56 -2.21 6.53
CA VAL A 32 -16.94 -3.10 5.42
C VAL A 32 -18.28 -2.64 4.85
N ALA A 33 -18.31 -2.44 3.53
CA ALA A 33 -19.53 -2.11 2.81
C ALA A 33 -20.52 -3.28 2.86
N LYS A 34 -21.83 -2.97 2.91
CA LYS A 34 -22.87 -3.99 2.79
C LYS A 34 -22.74 -4.76 1.47
N ALA A 35 -23.10 -6.04 1.47
CA ALA A 35 -23.00 -6.90 0.29
C ALA A 35 -23.69 -6.28 -0.95
N ASP A 36 -24.88 -5.72 -0.77
CA ASP A 36 -25.67 -5.08 -1.84
C ASP A 36 -24.92 -3.93 -2.54
N HIS A 37 -24.01 -3.22 -1.85
CA HIS A 37 -23.22 -2.15 -2.45
C HIS A 37 -22.07 -2.68 -3.32
N ASN A 38 -21.61 -3.91 -3.06
CA ASN A 38 -20.54 -4.53 -3.83
C ASN A 38 -21.08 -5.15 -5.13
N SER A 39 -22.31 -5.69 -5.13
CA SER A 39 -22.92 -6.31 -6.31
C SER A 39 -23.10 -5.32 -7.47
N ASP A 40 -23.52 -4.08 -7.18
CA ASP A 40 -23.70 -3.04 -8.20
C ASP A 40 -22.39 -2.64 -8.88
N LEU A 41 -21.25 -2.80 -8.19
CA LEU A 41 -19.90 -2.56 -8.68
C LEU A 41 -19.26 -3.80 -9.31
N ASN A 42 -20.00 -4.91 -9.39
CA ASN A 42 -19.51 -6.21 -9.84
C ASN A 42 -18.30 -6.70 -9.01
N PHE A 43 -18.27 -6.38 -7.72
CA PHE A 43 -17.31 -6.91 -6.76
C PHE A 43 -17.90 -8.08 -5.97
N PRO A 44 -17.11 -9.11 -5.66
CA PRO A 44 -17.56 -10.17 -4.77
C PRO A 44 -17.75 -9.56 -3.37
N GLY A 45 -18.97 -9.67 -2.82
CA GLY A 45 -19.32 -9.10 -1.50
C GLY A 45 -18.57 -9.74 -0.32
N GLU A 46 -17.86 -10.84 -0.58
CA GLU A 46 -16.97 -11.54 0.34
C GLU A 46 -15.72 -12.01 -0.42
N LEU A 47 -14.73 -12.50 0.32
CA LEU A 47 -13.54 -13.07 -0.30
C LEU A 47 -13.88 -14.41 -0.95
N VAL A 48 -13.53 -14.55 -2.23
CA VAL A 48 -13.74 -15.78 -3.01
C VAL A 48 -12.73 -16.87 -2.64
N ASP A 49 -13.10 -18.14 -2.79
CA ASP A 49 -12.25 -19.28 -2.39
C ASP A 49 -10.87 -19.30 -3.10
N ASP A 50 -10.85 -19.00 -4.40
CA ASP A 50 -9.66 -18.93 -5.27
C ASP A 50 -9.06 -17.52 -5.35
N TRP A 51 -9.14 -16.75 -4.26
CA TRP A 51 -8.71 -15.35 -4.23
C TRP A 51 -7.25 -15.17 -4.61
N HIS A 52 -6.38 -16.11 -4.26
CA HIS A 52 -4.94 -16.01 -4.49
C HIS A 52 -4.64 -16.03 -5.99
N GLU A 53 -5.16 -17.03 -6.70
CA GLU A 53 -5.05 -17.17 -8.15
C GLU A 53 -5.72 -16.01 -8.87
N LYS A 54 -6.92 -15.59 -8.42
CA LYS A 54 -7.63 -14.44 -9.00
C LYS A 54 -6.87 -13.13 -8.83
N ALA A 55 -6.25 -12.89 -7.68
CA ALA A 55 -5.44 -11.69 -7.44
C ALA A 55 -4.22 -11.66 -8.36
N LEU A 56 -3.49 -12.77 -8.47
CA LEU A 56 -2.33 -12.87 -9.36
C LEU A 56 -2.73 -12.75 -10.83
N ALA A 57 -3.80 -13.43 -11.26
CA ALA A 57 -4.32 -13.31 -12.62
C ALA A 57 -4.75 -11.88 -12.94
N LYS A 58 -5.38 -11.17 -11.98
CA LYS A 58 -5.76 -9.77 -12.19
C LYS A 58 -4.54 -8.85 -12.30
N LEU A 59 -3.52 -9.06 -11.49
CA LEU A 59 -2.27 -8.30 -11.57
C LEU A 59 -1.53 -8.57 -12.89
N ASP A 60 -1.59 -9.81 -13.40
CA ASP A 60 -1.04 -10.21 -14.69
C ASP A 60 -1.76 -9.53 -15.88
N ASP A 61 -3.09 -9.51 -15.84
CA ASP A 61 -3.94 -8.76 -16.77
C ASP A 61 -3.61 -7.25 -16.75
N LEU A 62 -3.50 -6.65 -15.56
CA LEU A 62 -3.19 -5.23 -15.44
C LEU A 62 -1.80 -4.89 -15.96
N ARG A 63 -0.76 -5.67 -15.61
CA ARG A 63 0.61 -5.39 -16.07
C ARG A 63 0.73 -5.57 -17.58
N SER A 64 0.04 -6.55 -18.17
CA SER A 64 0.09 -6.80 -19.62
C SER A 64 -0.59 -5.69 -20.43
N ARG A 65 -1.66 -5.09 -19.89
CA ARG A 65 -2.38 -3.98 -20.52
C ARG A 65 -1.74 -2.61 -20.29
N TYR A 66 -1.13 -2.39 -19.12
CA TYR A 66 -0.65 -1.07 -18.71
C TYR A 66 0.87 -1.06 -18.44
N ARG A 67 1.63 -0.55 -19.42
CA ARG A 67 3.08 -0.30 -19.27
C ARG A 67 3.39 0.62 -18.08
N SER A 68 2.53 1.61 -17.83
CA SER A 68 2.71 2.55 -16.72
C SER A 68 2.76 1.84 -15.37
N LEU A 69 1.95 0.78 -15.16
CA LEU A 69 1.96 0.00 -13.93
C LEU A 69 3.33 -0.64 -13.70
N GLN A 70 3.90 -1.28 -14.72
CA GLN A 70 5.25 -1.87 -14.64
C GLN A 70 6.29 -0.80 -14.32
N VAL A 71 6.26 0.34 -15.04
CA VAL A 71 7.19 1.44 -14.82
C VAL A 71 7.12 1.95 -13.38
N PHE A 72 5.94 2.17 -12.82
CA PHE A 72 5.79 2.64 -11.43
C PHE A 72 6.22 1.61 -10.38
N LEU A 73 6.11 0.31 -10.68
CA LEU A 73 6.57 -0.74 -9.77
C LEU A 73 8.10 -0.92 -9.81
N ASP A 74 8.72 -0.66 -10.96
CA ASP A 74 10.15 -0.88 -11.18
C ASP A 74 11.03 0.39 -10.99
N SER A 75 10.49 1.59 -11.16
CA SER A 75 11.27 2.83 -11.13
C SER A 75 11.71 3.29 -9.74
N CYS A 76 11.12 2.74 -8.67
CA CYS A 76 11.40 3.19 -7.32
C CYS A 76 12.84 2.84 -6.90
N VAL A 77 13.70 3.87 -6.79
CA VAL A 77 15.11 3.74 -6.36
C VAL A 77 15.33 3.95 -4.85
N LYS A 78 14.24 3.98 -4.06
CA LYS A 78 14.29 4.20 -2.60
C LYS A 78 14.97 5.50 -2.15
N CYS A 79 14.84 6.57 -2.94
CA CYS A 79 15.43 7.89 -2.61
C CYS A 79 14.77 8.59 -1.41
N GLY A 80 13.52 8.24 -1.06
CA GLY A 80 12.80 8.85 0.05
C GLY A 80 12.18 10.23 -0.24
N SER A 81 12.25 10.75 -1.47
CA SER A 81 11.70 12.08 -1.81
C SER A 81 10.19 12.21 -1.60
N CYS A 82 9.47 11.09 -1.58
CA CYS A 82 8.04 11.06 -1.29
C CYS A 82 7.70 10.91 0.21
N THR A 83 8.67 10.63 1.08
CA THR A 83 8.47 10.20 2.47
C THR A 83 7.71 11.23 3.29
N ASP A 84 8.18 12.47 3.32
CA ASP A 84 7.60 13.59 4.07
C ASP A 84 6.32 14.17 3.42
N LYS A 85 5.89 13.64 2.25
CA LYS A 85 4.74 14.19 1.52
C LYS A 85 3.40 13.57 1.96
N CYS A 86 3.43 12.46 2.67
CA CYS A 86 2.23 11.77 3.14
C CYS A 86 1.83 12.21 4.54
N HIS A 87 0.76 12.99 4.66
CA HIS A 87 0.17 13.37 5.95
C HIS A 87 -0.19 12.20 6.88
N TYR A 88 -0.54 11.02 6.36
CA TYR A 88 -0.81 9.85 7.18
C TYR A 88 0.48 9.29 7.78
N PHE A 89 1.56 9.25 7.01
CA PHE A 89 2.86 8.87 7.56
C PHE A 89 3.33 9.88 8.61
N LEU A 90 3.22 11.18 8.32
CA LEU A 90 3.60 12.22 9.28
C LEU A 90 2.82 12.13 10.59
N GLY A 91 1.51 11.91 10.52
CA GLY A 91 0.65 11.83 11.71
C GLY A 91 0.75 10.50 12.47
N THR A 92 0.97 9.39 11.78
CA THR A 92 0.92 8.05 12.38
C THR A 92 2.29 7.44 12.64
N LYS A 93 3.32 7.92 11.94
CA LYS A 93 4.69 7.38 11.96
C LYS A 93 4.81 5.91 11.53
N ASP A 94 3.71 5.32 11.05
CA ASP A 94 3.66 3.93 10.61
C ASP A 94 4.34 3.80 9.24
N PRO A 95 5.38 2.95 9.10
CA PRO A 95 6.11 2.82 7.84
C PRO A 95 5.27 2.24 6.70
N LYS A 96 4.17 1.54 6.97
CA LYS A 96 3.22 1.09 5.95
C LYS A 96 2.30 2.22 5.46
N ASN A 97 2.31 3.37 6.12
CA ASN A 97 1.71 4.62 5.62
C ASN A 97 2.71 5.54 4.90
N MET A 98 4.01 5.29 5.05
CA MET A 98 5.05 5.92 4.23
C MET A 98 4.84 5.53 2.76
N PRO A 99 4.88 6.46 1.78
CA PRO A 99 4.57 6.11 0.39
C PRO A 99 5.44 5.00 -0.20
N VAL A 100 6.74 4.97 0.14
CA VAL A 100 7.62 3.88 -0.30
C VAL A 100 7.18 2.55 0.28
N GLY A 101 6.95 2.48 1.60
CA GLY A 101 6.57 1.26 2.32
C GLY A 101 5.17 0.76 1.95
N ARG A 102 4.20 1.67 1.81
CA ARG A 102 2.85 1.32 1.34
C ARG A 102 2.88 0.68 -0.04
N GLN A 103 3.65 1.26 -0.96
CA GLN A 103 3.78 0.70 -2.31
C GLN A 103 4.58 -0.61 -2.31
N ASP A 104 5.46 -0.84 -1.33
CA ASP A 104 6.16 -2.13 -1.21
C ASP A 104 5.23 -3.29 -0.89
N LEU A 105 4.09 -3.04 -0.23
CA LEU A 105 3.07 -4.06 -0.02
C LEU A 105 2.71 -4.76 -1.35
N LEU A 106 2.56 -4.00 -2.45
CA LEU A 106 2.34 -4.57 -3.79
C LEU A 106 3.64 -4.97 -4.49
N ARG A 107 4.70 -4.16 -4.42
CA ARG A 107 5.94 -4.43 -5.18
C ARG A 107 6.58 -5.77 -4.81
N LYS A 108 6.56 -6.16 -3.52
CA LYS A 108 7.17 -7.42 -3.09
C LYS A 108 6.50 -8.63 -3.74
N VAL A 109 5.17 -8.63 -3.80
CA VAL A 109 4.36 -9.63 -4.51
C VAL A 109 4.60 -9.56 -6.01
N TYR A 110 4.60 -8.35 -6.59
CA TYR A 110 4.88 -8.19 -8.02
C TYR A 110 6.24 -8.78 -8.41
N ARG A 111 7.30 -8.47 -7.64
CA ARG A 111 8.64 -9.01 -7.88
C ARG A 111 8.64 -10.53 -7.80
N ARG A 112 7.98 -11.09 -6.78
CA ARG A 112 7.93 -12.53 -6.54
C ARG A 112 7.42 -13.31 -7.75
N TYR A 113 6.32 -12.87 -8.34
CA TYR A 113 5.61 -13.65 -9.35
C TYR A 113 5.92 -13.22 -10.79
N PHE A 114 6.33 -11.97 -11.02
CA PHE A 114 6.41 -11.41 -12.39
C PHE A 114 7.80 -10.92 -12.80
N THR A 115 8.82 -11.03 -11.94
CA THR A 115 10.21 -10.70 -12.32
C THR A 115 11.10 -11.93 -12.26
N PHE A 116 12.09 -12.00 -13.15
CA PHE A 116 13.07 -13.07 -13.16
C PHE A 116 13.81 -13.17 -11.82
N ALA A 117 14.32 -12.04 -11.33
CA ALA A 117 15.08 -11.99 -10.09
C ALA A 117 14.22 -12.38 -8.87
N GLY A 118 12.96 -11.94 -8.77
CA GLY A 118 12.10 -12.32 -7.65
C GLY A 118 11.65 -13.78 -7.67
N LYS A 119 11.54 -14.40 -8.87
CA LYS A 119 11.22 -15.83 -8.98
C LYS A 119 12.36 -16.72 -8.51
N TYR A 120 13.60 -16.41 -8.91
CA TYR A 120 14.76 -17.28 -8.66
C TYR A 120 15.61 -16.85 -7.46
N PHE A 121 15.61 -15.56 -7.10
CA PHE A 121 16.43 -14.98 -6.03
C PHE A 121 15.59 -14.04 -5.12
N PRO A 122 14.47 -14.51 -4.55
CA PRO A 122 13.51 -13.63 -3.88
C PRO A 122 14.10 -12.78 -2.75
N LYS A 123 14.99 -13.35 -1.94
CA LYS A 123 15.64 -12.66 -0.81
C LYS A 123 16.50 -11.46 -1.25
N LEU A 124 17.10 -11.52 -2.45
CA LEU A 124 17.97 -10.45 -2.96
C LEU A 124 17.18 -9.18 -3.31
N VAL A 125 15.95 -9.35 -3.77
CA VAL A 125 15.09 -8.24 -4.24
C VAL A 125 13.93 -7.93 -3.29
N GLY A 126 13.94 -8.55 -2.10
CA GLY A 126 12.87 -8.45 -1.10
C GLY A 126 11.51 -8.91 -1.64
N ALA A 127 11.48 -9.92 -2.49
CA ALA A 127 10.24 -10.49 -2.99
C ALA A 127 9.63 -11.44 -1.96
N GLU A 128 8.31 -11.38 -1.80
CA GLU A 128 7.55 -12.16 -0.82
C GLU A 128 6.33 -12.80 -1.50
N ASP A 129 5.95 -13.99 -1.03
CA ASP A 129 4.74 -14.68 -1.50
C ASP A 129 3.48 -13.90 -1.09
N LEU A 130 2.44 -13.99 -1.92
CA LEU A 130 1.14 -13.38 -1.60
C LEU A 130 0.44 -14.26 -0.56
N THR A 131 0.43 -13.82 0.69
CA THR A 131 -0.26 -14.52 1.78
C THR A 131 -1.58 -13.85 2.14
N ARG A 132 -2.38 -14.52 2.99
CA ARG A 132 -3.62 -13.93 3.49
C ARG A 132 -3.35 -12.66 4.30
N GLU A 133 -2.29 -12.68 5.09
CA GLU A 133 -1.84 -11.53 5.89
C GLU A 133 -1.46 -10.35 4.98
N THR A 134 -0.75 -10.61 3.87
CA THR A 134 -0.44 -9.55 2.89
C THR A 134 -1.71 -8.96 2.28
N LEU A 135 -2.70 -9.79 1.96
CA LEU A 135 -3.98 -9.33 1.43
C LEU A 135 -4.75 -8.46 2.45
N ASP A 136 -4.78 -8.89 3.71
CA ASP A 136 -5.43 -8.13 4.79
C ASP A 136 -4.71 -6.79 5.03
N GLU A 137 -3.38 -6.76 4.93
CA GLU A 137 -2.59 -5.52 4.96
C GLU A 137 -2.91 -4.60 3.79
N TRP A 138 -3.05 -5.13 2.57
CA TRP A 138 -3.48 -4.34 1.41
C TRP A 138 -4.84 -3.72 1.67
N TYR A 139 -5.80 -4.53 2.14
CA TYR A 139 -7.15 -4.05 2.42
C TYR A 139 -7.14 -2.94 3.48
N SER A 140 -6.42 -3.11 4.58
CA SER A 140 -6.35 -2.08 5.63
C SER A 140 -5.55 -0.83 5.19
N TYR A 141 -4.29 -0.98 4.79
CA TYR A 141 -3.40 0.15 4.53
C TYR A 141 -3.71 0.92 3.24
N TYR A 142 -4.31 0.29 2.22
CA TYR A 142 -4.76 1.04 1.05
C TYR A 142 -6.01 1.87 1.34
N HIS A 143 -6.90 1.43 2.23
CA HIS A 143 -8.03 2.25 2.67
C HIS A 143 -7.65 3.36 3.65
N GLN A 144 -6.44 3.32 4.23
CA GLN A 144 -5.86 4.47 4.95
C GLN A 144 -5.30 5.54 4.00
N CYS A 145 -5.30 5.31 2.68
CA CYS A 145 -4.84 6.29 1.69
C CYS A 145 -5.99 7.16 1.18
N SER A 146 -5.89 8.48 1.33
CA SER A 146 -6.85 9.45 0.74
C SER A 146 -6.66 9.67 -0.75
N GLN A 147 -5.68 9.02 -1.37
CA GLN A 147 -5.35 9.18 -2.79
C GLN A 147 -5.09 10.64 -3.19
N CYS A 148 -4.53 11.45 -2.29
CA CYS A 148 -4.25 12.88 -2.53
C CYS A 148 -3.12 13.15 -3.54
N ARG A 149 -2.42 12.10 -4.01
CA ARG A 149 -1.38 12.15 -5.06
C ARG A 149 -0.13 12.99 -4.75
N ARG A 150 0.02 13.58 -3.56
CA ARG A 150 1.23 14.34 -3.17
C ARG A 150 2.53 13.54 -3.33
N CYS A 151 2.48 12.24 -3.06
CA CYS A 151 3.62 11.34 -3.23
C CYS A 151 3.92 10.96 -4.69
N SER A 152 3.02 11.20 -5.64
CA SER A 152 3.18 10.78 -7.05
C SER A 152 3.90 11.79 -7.95
N VAL A 153 4.31 12.93 -7.37
CA VAL A 153 5.05 13.98 -8.08
C VAL A 153 6.57 13.70 -8.09
N PHE A 154 7.01 12.68 -7.36
CA PHE A 154 8.41 12.29 -7.13
C PHE A 154 8.62 10.84 -7.53
#